data_AF-A0A484AS06-F1
#
_entry.id   AF-A0A484AS06-F1
#
_cell.length_a   1.000
_cell.length_b   1.000
_cell.length_c   1.000
_cell.angle_alpha   90.00
_cell.angle_beta   90.00
_cell.angle_gamma   90.00
#
_symmetry.space_group_name_H-M   'P 1'
#
loop_
_entity.id
_entity.type
_entity.pdbx_description
1 polymer ?
#
loop_
_entity_poly.entity_id
_entity_poly.type
_entity_poly.pdbx_seq_one_letter_code
_entity_poly.pdbx_strand_id
1 'polypeptide(L)'
;MEGRSGFYEKSSPNESSSKNEYKPLCWKSHQIIRRDEMKTIHELLYKLLKKYGWEDEIREKVRAIWERRGTDAKMNDVIHEIMPTASKSVPPDVSLELEVHLRNTLRSRYKL
;
A
#
# COMPACT_ATOMS: atom_id res chain seq x y z
N MET A 1 67.32 11.43 9.87
CA MET A 1 66.90 10.12 10.40
C MET A 1 65.89 9.54 9.45
N GLU A 2 66.36 8.63 8.62
CA GLU A 2 65.51 7.69 7.88
C GLU A 2 64.81 6.75 8.88
N GLY A 3 63.59 6.33 8.54
CA GLY A 3 62.81 5.36 9.28
C GLY A 3 61.70 4.80 8.39
N ARG A 4 62.06 3.75 7.65
CA ARG A 4 61.26 2.98 6.69
C ARG A 4 60.22 2.07 7.37
N SER A 5 59.14 1.83 6.61
CA SER A 5 58.51 0.52 6.34
C SER A 5 57.64 -0.15 7.42
N GLY A 6 56.48 -0.66 6.97
CA GLY A 6 55.91 -1.88 7.53
C GLY A 6 54.40 -2.02 7.41
N PHE A 7 53.96 -2.58 6.28
CA PHE A 7 52.62 -3.11 6.02
C PHE A 7 52.11 -4.06 7.13
N TYR A 8 50.81 -3.98 7.44
CA TYR A 8 49.97 -5.15 7.68
C TYR A 8 48.57 -4.88 7.13
N GLU A 9 48.24 -5.56 6.02
CA GLU A 9 46.86 -5.85 5.62
C GLU A 9 46.12 -6.54 6.77
N LYS A 10 44.90 -6.09 7.06
CA LYS A 10 43.82 -6.99 7.49
C LYS A 10 42.56 -6.65 6.71
N SER A 11 42.41 -7.44 5.65
CA SER A 11 41.21 -7.60 4.86
C SER A 11 40.08 -8.28 5.67
N SER A 12 38.86 -7.85 5.36
CA SER A 12 37.57 -8.56 5.53
C SER A 12 36.89 -8.61 6.92
N PRO A 13 35.54 -8.74 6.97
CA PRO A 13 34.64 -9.16 5.89
C PRO A 13 33.49 -8.20 5.58
N ASN A 14 33.34 -7.94 4.28
CA ASN A 14 32.10 -7.98 3.51
C ASN A 14 30.81 -8.25 4.32
N GLU A 15 30.23 -7.21 4.91
CA GLU A 15 28.82 -7.27 5.29
C GLU A 15 28.02 -7.00 4.02
N SER A 16 27.77 -8.09 3.31
CA SER A 16 26.86 -8.16 2.18
C SER A 16 25.48 -7.72 2.69
N SER A 17 25.24 -6.41 2.67
CA SER A 17 23.91 -5.85 2.70
C SER A 17 23.23 -6.41 1.46
N SER A 18 22.58 -7.56 1.67
CA SER A 18 21.65 -8.17 0.76
C SER A 18 20.58 -7.11 0.54
N LYS A 19 20.83 -6.27 -0.46
CA LYS A 19 19.81 -5.63 -1.25
C LYS A 19 19.05 -6.79 -1.89
N ASN A 20 18.15 -7.40 -1.11
CA ASN A 20 16.92 -7.94 -1.64
C ASN A 20 16.18 -6.73 -2.20
N GLU A 21 16.69 -6.27 -3.34
CA GLU A 21 15.98 -5.51 -4.32
C GLU A 21 14.88 -6.47 -4.76
N TYR A 22 13.81 -6.54 -3.96
CA TYR A 22 12.51 -6.92 -4.44
C TYR A 22 12.18 -5.89 -5.51
N LYS A 23 12.72 -6.11 -6.71
CA LYS A 23 12.22 -5.49 -7.92
C LYS A 23 10.72 -5.72 -7.83
N PRO A 24 9.90 -4.66 -7.73
CA PRO A 24 8.48 -4.87 -7.76
C PRO A 24 8.24 -5.53 -9.11
N LEU A 25 7.91 -6.82 -9.10
CA LEU A 25 7.16 -7.44 -10.17
C LEU A 25 5.80 -6.76 -10.12
N CYS A 26 5.78 -5.50 -10.55
CA CYS A 26 4.60 -4.78 -11.00
C CYS A 26 4.22 -5.47 -12.30
N TRP A 27 3.77 -6.72 -12.19
CA TRP A 27 2.74 -7.17 -13.08
C TRP A 27 1.64 -6.13 -12.93
N LYS A 28 1.46 -5.32 -13.98
CA LYS A 28 0.32 -4.39 -14.05
C LYS A 28 -0.87 -5.27 -13.73
N SER A 29 -1.52 -5.05 -12.58
CA SER A 29 -2.63 -5.88 -12.09
C SER A 29 -3.67 -6.16 -13.18
N HIS A 30 -3.84 -5.23 -14.12
CA HIS A 30 -4.58 -5.32 -15.38
C HIS A 30 -4.23 -6.47 -16.34
N GLN A 31 -3.04 -7.08 -16.24
CA GLN A 31 -2.64 -8.25 -17.03
C GLN A 31 -3.09 -9.56 -16.37
N ILE A 32 -3.27 -9.54 -15.05
CA ILE A 32 -3.65 -10.72 -14.25
C ILE A 32 -5.15 -10.71 -14.02
N ILE A 33 -5.70 -9.55 -13.68
CA ILE A 33 -7.11 -9.33 -13.35
C ILE A 33 -7.81 -8.73 -14.57
N ARG A 34 -8.87 -9.38 -15.05
CA ARG A 34 -9.72 -8.87 -16.13
C ARG A 34 -10.59 -7.71 -15.64
N ARG A 35 -11.13 -6.91 -16.57
CA ARG A 35 -11.93 -5.73 -16.22
C ARG A 35 -13.22 -6.08 -15.43
N ASP A 36 -13.87 -7.18 -15.78
CA ASP A 36 -15.04 -7.71 -15.08
C ASP A 36 -14.71 -8.21 -13.67
N GLU A 37 -13.57 -8.87 -13.51
CA GLU A 37 -13.04 -9.27 -12.20
C GLU A 37 -12.70 -8.04 -11.34
N MET A 38 -12.07 -7.02 -11.93
CA MET A 38 -11.72 -5.76 -11.25
C MET A 38 -12.95 -5.04 -10.71
N LYS A 39 -14.05 -5.03 -11.47
CA LYS A 39 -15.33 -4.46 -11.01
C LYS A 39 -15.84 -5.19 -9.77
N THR A 40 -15.84 -6.52 -9.80
CA THR A 40 -16.27 -7.36 -8.66
C THR A 40 -15.39 -7.10 -7.43
N ILE A 41 -14.08 -6.99 -7.60
CA ILE A 41 -13.12 -6.68 -6.54
C ILE A 41 -13.38 -5.29 -5.94
N HIS A 42 -13.65 -4.29 -6.78
CA HIS A 42 -14.00 -2.95 -6.32
C HIS A 42 -15.31 -2.92 -5.53
N GLU A 43 -16.33 -3.63 -6.00
CA GLU A 43 -17.61 -3.76 -5.30
C GLU A 43 -17.44 -4.46 -3.94
N LEU A 44 -16.62 -5.51 -3.88
CA LEU A 44 -16.30 -6.19 -2.63
C LEU A 44 -15.56 -5.27 -1.67
N LEU A 45 -14.51 -4.58 -2.14
CA LEU A 45 -13.77 -3.61 -1.34
C LEU A 45 -14.70 -2.54 -0.76
N TYR A 46 -15.58 -1.96 -1.58
CA TYR A 46 -16.54 -0.96 -1.11
C TYR A 46 -17.50 -1.53 -0.04
N LYS A 47 -18.04 -2.74 -0.26
CA LYS A 47 -18.89 -3.42 0.72
C LYS A 47 -18.16 -3.68 2.05
N LEU A 48 -16.90 -4.09 2.00
CA LEU A 48 -16.08 -4.34 3.19
C LEU A 48 -15.79 -3.03 3.93
N LEU A 49 -15.34 -1.99 3.25
CA LEU A 49 -15.10 -0.68 3.85
C LEU A 49 -16.35 -0.12 4.54
N LYS A 50 -17.53 -0.32 3.94
CA LYS A 50 -18.81 0.06 4.54
C LYS A 50 -19.19 -0.81 5.74
N LYS A 51 -19.05 -2.15 5.63
CA LYS A 51 -19.33 -3.11 6.71
C LYS A 51 -18.54 -2.80 7.97
N TYR A 52 -17.27 -2.41 7.83
CA TYR A 52 -16.39 -2.06 8.95
C TYR A 52 -16.49 -0.59 9.38
N GLY A 53 -17.43 0.19 8.84
CA GLY A 53 -17.66 1.58 9.24
C GLY A 53 -16.58 2.58 8.76
N TRP A 54 -15.64 2.14 7.93
CA TRP A 54 -14.55 2.99 7.43
C TRP A 54 -15.10 4.17 6.62
N GLU A 55 -16.14 3.95 5.81
CA GLU A 55 -16.75 5.04 5.01
C GLU A 55 -17.27 6.18 5.91
N ASP A 56 -17.95 5.83 6.99
CA ASP A 56 -18.52 6.82 7.90
C ASP A 56 -17.43 7.51 8.73
N GLU A 57 -16.40 6.77 9.16
CA GLU A 57 -15.22 7.35 9.83
C GLU A 57 -14.51 8.39 8.95
N ILE A 58 -14.24 8.06 7.69
CA ILE A 58 -13.59 8.98 6.75
C ILE A 58 -14.50 10.15 6.43
N ARG A 59 -15.82 9.93 6.29
CA ARG A 59 -16.78 11.02 6.06
C ARG A 59 -16.75 12.04 7.19
N GLU A 60 -16.69 11.58 8.44
CA GLU A 60 -16.61 12.47 9.61
C GLU A 60 -15.30 13.26 9.62
N LYS A 61 -14.18 12.61 9.33
CA LYS A 61 -12.87 13.27 9.21
C LYS A 61 -12.84 14.30 8.09
N VAL A 62 -13.44 13.98 6.94
CA VAL A 62 -13.58 14.92 5.81
C VAL A 62 -14.41 16.13 6.25
N ARG A 63 -15.54 15.93 6.94
CA ARG A 63 -16.36 17.03 7.47
C ARG A 63 -15.54 17.93 8.41
N ALA A 64 -14.79 17.35 9.35
CA ALA A 64 -13.94 18.11 10.25
C ALA A 64 -12.87 18.94 9.50
N ILE A 65 -12.29 18.41 8.41
CA ILE A 65 -11.34 19.16 7.58
C ILE A 65 -12.04 20.34 6.87
N TRP A 66 -13.24 20.12 6.33
CA TRP A 66 -14.04 21.17 5.70
C TRP A 66 -14.40 22.28 6.68
N GLU A 67 -14.89 21.93 7.86
CA GLU A 67 -15.24 22.88 8.92
C GLU A 67 -14.02 23.68 9.38
N ARG A 68 -12.87 23.03 9.54
CA ARG A 68 -11.62 23.68 9.96
C ARG A 68 -11.06 24.63 8.90
N ARG A 69 -11.21 24.32 7.60
CA ARG A 69 -10.70 25.14 6.49
C ARG A 69 -11.64 26.27 6.09
N GLY A 70 -12.94 26.14 6.34
CA GLY A 70 -13.93 27.18 6.02
C GLY A 70 -14.14 27.38 4.52
N THR A 71 -14.50 28.61 4.13
CA THR A 71 -14.91 28.96 2.75
C THR A 71 -13.82 28.85 1.69
N ASP A 72 -12.55 28.84 2.07
CA ASP A 72 -11.42 28.74 1.13
C ASP A 72 -11.03 27.29 0.78
N ALA A 73 -11.73 26.31 1.35
CA ALA A 73 -11.43 24.90 1.17
C ALA A 73 -11.66 24.46 -0.28
N LYS A 74 -10.60 23.93 -0.93
CA LYS A 74 -10.69 23.27 -2.23
C LYS A 74 -10.72 21.75 -2.04
N MET A 75 -11.49 21.08 -2.89
CA MET A 75 -11.61 19.61 -2.89
C MET A 75 -10.24 18.91 -2.90
N ASN A 76 -9.32 19.33 -3.76
CA ASN A 76 -7.98 18.72 -3.84
C ASN A 76 -7.20 18.86 -2.53
N ASP A 77 -7.31 20.00 -1.84
CA ASP A 77 -6.59 20.20 -0.59
C ASP A 77 -7.14 19.28 0.51
N VAL A 78 -8.45 19.08 0.54
CA VAL A 78 -9.10 18.13 1.45
C VAL A 78 -8.69 16.69 1.12
N ILE A 79 -8.66 16.32 -0.16
CA ILE A 79 -8.22 14.99 -0.61
C ILE A 79 -6.76 14.74 -0.22
N HIS A 80 -5.86 15.68 -0.50
CA HIS A 80 -4.45 15.56 -0.18
C HIS A 80 -4.21 15.40 1.32
N GLU A 81 -5.02 16.07 2.15
CA GLU A 81 -4.92 15.96 3.58
C GLU A 81 -5.48 14.64 4.13
N ILE A 82 -6.64 14.19 3.62
CA ILE A 82 -7.30 12.99 4.16
C ILE A 82 -6.66 11.70 3.64
N MET A 83 -6.09 11.69 2.43
CA MET A 83 -5.59 10.47 1.77
C MET A 83 -4.62 9.64 2.61
N PRO A 84 -3.59 10.21 3.26
CA PRO A 84 -2.67 9.45 4.12
C PRO A 84 -3.39 8.79 5.30
N THR A 85 -4.36 9.48 5.89
CA THR A 85 -5.16 8.99 7.02
C THR A 85 -6.14 7.90 6.57
N ALA A 86 -6.82 8.13 5.44
CA ALA A 86 -7.74 7.17 4.83
C ALA A 86 -7.02 5.86 4.51
N SER A 87 -5.83 5.93 3.92
CA SER A 87 -5.04 4.75 3.54
C SER A 87 -4.56 3.94 4.75
N LYS A 88 -4.21 4.61 5.85
CA LYS A 88 -3.74 3.97 7.10
C LYS A 88 -4.84 3.42 7.99
N SER A 89 -6.07 3.93 7.85
CA SER A 89 -7.21 3.54 8.67
C SER A 89 -7.99 2.37 8.09
N VAL A 90 -7.63 1.87 6.91
CA VAL A 90 -8.25 0.68 6.33
C VAL A 90 -8.09 -0.49 7.33
N PRO A 91 -9.19 -1.11 7.78
CA PRO A 91 -9.10 -2.21 8.72
C PRO A 91 -8.32 -3.40 8.14
N PRO A 92 -7.51 -4.10 8.95
CA PRO A 92 -6.73 -5.24 8.47
C PRO A 92 -7.62 -6.37 7.93
N ASP A 93 -8.80 -6.56 8.52
CA ASP A 93 -9.78 -7.55 8.08
C ASP A 93 -10.27 -7.31 6.64
N VAL A 94 -10.40 -6.04 6.23
CA VAL A 94 -10.76 -5.70 4.84
C VAL A 94 -9.71 -6.20 3.87
N SER A 95 -8.43 -6.02 4.21
CA SER A 95 -7.32 -6.48 3.37
C SER A 95 -7.26 -8.00 3.30
N LEU A 96 -7.52 -8.67 4.43
CA LEU A 96 -7.53 -10.14 4.52
C LEU A 96 -8.69 -10.77 3.73
N GLU A 97 -9.91 -10.26 3.88
CA GLU A 97 -11.08 -10.73 3.12
C GLU A 97 -10.88 -10.50 1.61
N LEU A 98 -10.33 -9.35 1.22
CA LEU A 98 -10.04 -9.05 -0.19
C LEU A 98 -8.95 -9.96 -0.76
N GLU A 99 -7.90 -10.25 0.01
CA GLU A 99 -6.83 -11.16 -0.40
C GLU A 99 -7.35 -12.59 -0.58
N VAL A 100 -8.17 -13.09 0.34
CA VAL A 100 -8.81 -14.40 0.22
C VAL A 100 -9.64 -14.48 -1.05
N HIS A 101 -10.43 -13.43 -1.34
CA HIS A 101 -11.22 -13.36 -2.56
C HIS A 101 -10.35 -13.36 -3.82
N LEU A 102 -9.29 -12.55 -3.85
CA LEU A 102 -8.33 -12.51 -4.96
C LEU A 102 -7.68 -13.87 -5.19
N ARG A 103 -7.19 -14.53 -4.13
CA ARG A 103 -6.60 -15.87 -4.22
C ARG A 103 -7.59 -16.88 -4.78
N ASN A 104 -8.84 -16.86 -4.32
CA ASN A 104 -9.89 -17.77 -4.82
C ASN A 104 -10.21 -17.52 -6.29
N THR A 105 -10.33 -16.26 -6.71
CA THR A 105 -10.58 -15.87 -8.11
C THR A 105 -9.43 -16.35 -9.01
N LEU A 106 -8.18 -16.10 -8.60
CA LEU A 106 -7.01 -16.55 -9.35
C LEU A 106 -6.92 -18.08 -9.38
N ARG A 107 -7.15 -18.76 -8.25
CA ARG A 107 -7.11 -20.23 -8.16
C ARG A 107 -8.13 -20.88 -9.08
N SER A 108 -9.37 -20.41 -9.04
CA SER A 108 -10.46 -20.90 -9.90
C SER A 108 -10.10 -20.77 -11.38
N ARG A 109 -9.49 -19.65 -11.77
CA ARG A 109 -9.14 -19.35 -13.15
C ARG A 109 -7.93 -20.16 -13.65
N TYR A 110 -6.87 -20.25 -12.86
CA TYR A 110 -5.62 -20.91 -13.25
C TYR A 110 -5.57 -22.40 -12.90
N LYS A 111 -6.65 -22.95 -12.31
CA LYS A 111 -6.73 -24.34 -11.82
C LYS A 111 -5.53 -24.71 -10.93
N LEU A 112 -5.16 -23.80 -10.03
CA LEU A 112 -4.07 -23.96 -9.06
C LEU A 112 -4.50 -24.75 -7.81
#